data_AF-E5VKU5-F1
#
_entry.id   AF-E5VKU5-F1
#
_cell.length_a   1.000
_cell.length_b   1.000
_cell.length_c   1.000
_cell.angle_alpha   90.00
_cell.angle_beta   90.00
_cell.angle_gamma   90.00
#
_symmetry.space_group_name_H-M   'P 1'
#
loop_
_entity.id
_entity.type
_entity.pdbx_description
1 polymer ?
#
loop_
_entity_poly.entity_id
_entity_poly.type
_entity_poly.pdbx_seq_one_letter_code
_entity_poly.pdbx_strand_id
1 'polypeptide(L)' 'MLHPSYTELMKVINGDSEEEKVISSRYSIVLASAKRARQIIAGDMPLVEEKDGAKTIIYSC' A
#
# COMPACT_ATOMS: atom_id res chain seq x y z
N MET A 1 -1.60 14.85 -7.59
CA MET A 1 -2.68 13.85 -7.62
C MET A 1 -2.06 12.49 -7.27
N LEU A 2 -2.79 11.62 -6.57
CA LEU A 2 -2.25 10.29 -6.21
C LEU A 2 -2.03 9.49 -7.50
N HIS A 3 -0.78 9.12 -7.77
CA HIS A 3 -0.43 8.22 -8.85
C HIS A 3 0.31 7.02 -8.23
N PRO A 4 -0.17 5.78 -8.43
CA PRO A 4 -1.38 5.41 -9.18
C PRO A 4 -2.68 5.92 -8.53
N SER A 5 -3.73 6.02 -9.35
CA SER A 5 -5.08 6.38 -8.94
C SER A 5 -5.77 5.24 -8.18
N TYR A 6 -6.81 5.56 -7.40
CA TYR A 6 -7.55 4.55 -6.62
C TYR A 6 -8.18 3.45 -7.48
N THR A 7 -8.62 3.78 -8.69
CA THR A 7 -9.19 2.80 -9.64
C THR A 7 -8.12 1.85 -10.16
N GLU A 8 -6.90 2.33 -10.39
CA GLU A 8 -5.76 1.47 -10.77
C GLU A 8 -5.38 0.54 -9.61
N LEU A 9 -5.34 1.05 -8.37
CA LEU A 9 -5.06 0.24 -7.19
C LEU A 9 -6.09 -0.88 -6.99
N MET A 10 -7.38 -0.57 -7.13
CA MET A 10 -8.45 -1.57 -7.01
C MET A 10 -8.35 -2.69 -8.07
N LYS A 11 -7.91 -2.34 -9.28
CA LYS A 11 -7.68 -3.33 -10.34
C LYS A 11 -6.48 -4.23 -10.01
N VAL A 12 -5.35 -3.64 -9.61
CA VAL A 12 -4.15 -4.42 -9.25
C VAL A 12 -4.40 -5.36 -8.07
N ILE A 13 -5.17 -4.92 -7.07
CA ILE A 13 -5.40 -5.71 -5.85
C ILE A 13 -6.39 -6.85 -6.08
N ASN A 14 -7.49 -6.59 -6.80
CA ASN A 14 -8.48 -7.64 -7.06
C ASN A 14 -8.07 -8.59 -8.22
N GLY A 15 -7.06 -8.22 -9.02
CA GLY A 15 -6.62 -9.01 -10.17
C GLY A 15 -7.71 -9.19 -11.23
N ASP A 16 -7.61 -10.27 -12.02
CA ASP A 16 -8.61 -10.65 -13.03
C ASP A 16 -9.75 -11.53 -12.46
N SER A 17 -9.76 -11.80 -11.16
CA SER A 17 -10.75 -12.65 -10.52
C SER A 17 -11.95 -11.83 -10.06
N GLU A 18 -13.08 -11.93 -10.76
CA GLU A 18 -14.32 -11.23 -10.40
C GLU A 18 -14.99 -11.80 -9.13
N GLU A 19 -14.70 -13.05 -8.76
CA GLU A 19 -15.32 -13.73 -7.61
C GLU A 19 -14.67 -13.34 -6.26
N GLU A 20 -13.42 -12.85 -6.28
CA GLU A 20 -12.68 -12.40 -5.10
C GLU A 20 -12.43 -10.89 -5.15
N LYS A 21 -13.48 -10.08 -5.34
CA LYS A 21 -13.38 -8.64 -5.07
C LYS A 21 -13.21 -8.38 -3.57
N VAL A 22 -11.98 -8.57 -3.08
CA VAL A 22 -11.57 -8.35 -1.69
C VAL A 22 -11.76 -6.88 -1.31
N ILE A 23 -11.66 -5.96 -2.28
CA ILE A 23 -11.76 -4.52 -2.02
C ILE A 23 -12.71 -3.83 -2.99
N SER A 24 -13.83 -3.33 -2.46
CA SER A 24 -14.83 -2.53 -3.19
C SER A 24 -14.84 -1.04 -2.84
N SER A 25 -14.08 -0.62 -1.81
CA SER A 25 -14.15 0.73 -1.26
C SER A 25 -12.76 1.35 -1.06
N ARG A 26 -12.69 2.67 -1.24
CA ARG A 26 -11.46 3.47 -1.02
C ARG A 26 -11.00 3.43 0.43
N TYR A 27 -11.93 3.34 1.38
CA TYR A 27 -11.62 3.31 2.80
C TYR A 27 -10.80 2.07 3.20
N SER A 28 -11.04 0.93 2.54
CA SER A 28 -10.30 -0.30 2.81
C SER A 28 -8.82 -0.16 2.44
N ILE A 29 -8.52 0.51 1.32
CA ILE A 29 -7.14 0.80 0.89
C ILE A 29 -6.45 1.67 1.94
N VAL A 30 -7.10 2.77 2.35
CA VAL A 30 -6.54 3.69 3.36
C VAL A 30 -6.28 2.97 4.69
N LEU A 31 -7.23 2.13 5.14
CA LEU A 31 -7.09 1.39 6.38
C LEU A 31 -5.95 0.37 6.33
N ALA A 32 -5.83 -0.36 5.21
CA ALA A 32 -4.75 -1.32 4.99
C ALA A 32 -3.38 -0.62 4.95
N SER A 33 -3.26 0.49 4.21
CA SER A 33 -2.05 1.30 4.16
C SER A 33 -1.67 1.86 5.53
N ALA A 34 -2.64 2.37 6.30
CA ALA A 34 -2.40 2.90 7.64
C ALA A 34 -1.97 1.80 8.62
N LYS A 35 -2.57 0.60 8.55
CA LYS A 35 -2.14 -0.56 9.35
C LYS A 35 -0.71 -0.97 9.00
N ARG A 36 -0.38 -1.02 7.70
CA ARG A 36 0.97 -1.38 7.25
C ARG A 36 2.01 -0.35 7.69
N ALA A 37 1.71 0.94 7.59
CA ALA A 37 2.60 1.99 8.06
C ALA A 37 2.95 1.84 9.55
N ARG A 38 1.96 1.49 10.40
CA ARG A 38 2.20 1.23 11.82
C ARG A 38 3.08 0.00 12.07
N GLN A 39 2.93 -1.07 11.29
CA GLN A 39 3.78 -2.25 11.40
C GLN A 39 5.23 -1.89 11.09
N ILE A 40 5.47 -1.12 10.03
CA ILE A 40 6.83 -0.73 9.65
C ILE A 40 7.47 0.16 10.73
N ILE A 41 6.71 1.10 11.31
CA ILE A 41 7.18 1.91 12.45
C ILE A 41 7.51 1.03 13.67
N ALA A 42 6.81 -0.09 13.85
CA ALA A 42 7.08 -1.05 14.92
C ALA A 42 8.29 -1.97 14.65
N GLY A 43 9.03 -1.77 13.54
CA GLY A 43 10.24 -2.51 13.20
C GLY A 43 10.02 -3.67 12.22
N ASP A 44 8.83 -3.78 11.62
CA ASP A 44 8.51 -4.82 10.64
C ASP A 44 9.19 -4.51 9.29
N MET A 45 9.89 -5.49 8.72
CA MET A 45 10.72 -5.27 7.52
C MET A 45 9.85 -4.88 6.31
N PRO A 46 10.25 -3.88 5.50
CA PRO A 46 9.52 -3.54 4.28
C PRO A 46 9.56 -4.69 3.29
N LEU A 47 8.51 -4.80 2.47
CA LEU A 47 8.45 -5.78 1.38
C LEU A 47 8.98 -5.23 0.05
N VAL A 48 9.59 -4.04 0.07
CA VAL A 48 10.11 -3.35 -1.10
C VAL A 48 11.47 -2.78 -0.73
N GLU A 49 12.45 -2.96 -1.62
CA GLU A 49 13.78 -2.37 -1.47
C GLU A 49 13.70 -0.84 -1.48
N GLU A 50 14.53 -0.18 -0.68
CA GLU A 50 14.67 1.27 -0.78
C GLU A 50 15.11 1.64 -2.19
N LYS A 51 14.29 2.46 -2.88
CA LYS A 51 14.75 3.10 -4.11
C LYS A 51 15.68 4.24 -3.75
N ASP A 52 16.89 4.23 -4.30
CA ASP A 52 17.86 5.32 -4.18
C ASP A 52 17.18 6.68 -4.48
N GLY A 53 17.21 7.59 -3.51
CA GLY A 53 16.66 8.95 -3.62
C GLY A 53 15.17 9.11 -3.29
N ALA A 54 14.42 8.03 -3.06
CA ALA A 54 13.10 8.13 -2.46
C ALA A 54 13.28 8.30 -0.95
N LYS A 55 13.05 9.52 -0.44
CA LYS A 55 13.07 9.81 1.00
C LYS A 55 11.93 9.05 1.69
N THR A 56 12.16 7.78 1.96
CA THR A 56 11.30 6.97 2.79
C THR A 56 11.46 7.49 4.22
N ILE A 57 10.38 8.04 4.76
CA ILE A 57 10.31 8.72 6.07
C ILE A 57 10.58 7.81 7.29
N ILE A 58 11.09 6.59 7.10
CA ILE A 58 11.13 5.55 8.13
C ILE A 58 12.45 4.76 8.26
N TYR A 59 13.50 5.04 7.46
CA TYR A 59 14.83 4.40 7.62
C TYR A 59 15.92 5.35 8.17
N SER A 60 15.55 6.35 8.98
CA SER A 60 16.52 7.28 9.57
C SER A 60 16.41 7.39 11.09
N CYS A 61 16.46 6.25 11.80
CA CYS A 61 16.87 6.23 13.19
C CYS A 61 17.89 5.11 13.42
#